data_AF-V7I5E2-F1
#
_entry.id   AF-V7I5E2-F1
#
_cell.length_a   1.000
_cell.length_b   1.000
_cell.length_c   1.000
_cell.angle_alpha   90.00
_cell.angle_beta   90.00
_cell.angle_gamma   90.00
#
_symmetry.space_group_name_H-M   'P 1'
#
loop_
_entity.id
_entity.type
_entity.pdbx_description
1 polymer ?
#
loop_
_entity_poly.entity_id
_entity_poly.type
_entity_poly.pdbx_seq_one_letter_code
_entity_poly.pdbx_strand_id
1 'polypeptide(L)'
;MVIGENIQKLRKESGLSQEDLAEMLGVSRQAVSKWESDAAQPTMVNIIALAKAFDVSIGSLFGDGPENEAKGSEIDPQLVRLFTEQNEANERTARRNRTIGAVAIAVTAISMLSLYLLFSKSIDLMKSEMAAQSTRNAELNSRVDLLNSLIISQPGSIADALEDKLKTGNTNLSDYSVMVSEFNEKEGTVTLKLAASPKVHKEGMTAEFIAATPGSEPISVKGEQSTGYLFACEVQLPLSDEIRLSVVFREGTVSEPQFLEIIRDLKSQYVMKTELRFEGTTRVRNGKSSISGQIMLKVFPAFSRGDQGRKISNWPVSGKVMLYNDTAFLMEASLPVSEAFTDLSGEITEANLYTDPIALDADILYGGKGLRAVAVIIDNHGNERTEEIEIPFGQSN
;
A
#
# COMPACT_ATOMS: atom_id res chain seq x y z
N MET A 1 -88.17 -6.43 -19.33
CA MET A 1 -88.45 -6.23 -17.89
C MET A 1 -87.20 -6.67 -17.17
N VAL A 2 -86.61 -5.79 -16.37
CA VAL A 2 -85.23 -5.93 -15.92
C VAL A 2 -85.21 -6.09 -14.41
N ILE A 3 -84.30 -6.93 -13.91
CA ILE A 3 -84.14 -7.26 -12.50
C ILE A 3 -83.98 -6.01 -11.60
N GLY A 4 -83.39 -4.92 -12.11
CA GLY A 4 -83.17 -3.69 -11.35
C GLY A 4 -84.44 -3.00 -10.90
N GLU A 5 -85.46 -2.91 -11.77
CA GLU A 5 -86.75 -2.31 -11.43
C GLU A 5 -87.45 -3.09 -10.32
N ASN A 6 -87.35 -4.42 -10.35
CA ASN A 6 -87.98 -5.28 -9.36
C ASN A 6 -87.25 -5.25 -8.01
N ILE A 7 -85.91 -5.16 -8.01
CA ILE A 7 -85.11 -4.91 -6.80
C ILE A 7 -85.50 -3.57 -6.18
N GLN A 8 -85.62 -2.50 -6.99
CA GLN A 8 -86.02 -1.20 -6.49
C GLN A 8 -87.43 -1.21 -5.90
N LYS A 9 -88.37 -1.91 -6.55
CA LYS A 9 -89.75 -2.06 -6.09
C LYS A 9 -89.80 -2.76 -4.74
N LEU A 10 -89.20 -3.95 -4.62
CA LEU A 10 -89.17 -4.73 -3.38
C LEU A 10 -88.49 -3.94 -2.24
N ARG A 11 -87.39 -3.24 -2.53
CA ARG A 11 -86.72 -2.38 -1.53
C ARG A 11 -87.66 -1.29 -0.99
N LYS A 12 -88.40 -0.60 -1.87
CA LYS A 12 -89.33 0.45 -1.48
C LYS A 12 -90.53 -0.11 -0.70
N GLU A 13 -91.04 -1.28 -1.09
CA GLU A 13 -92.11 -1.99 -0.37
C GLU A 13 -91.67 -2.45 1.03
N SER A 14 -90.39 -2.81 1.20
CA SER A 14 -89.77 -3.10 2.50
C SER A 14 -89.39 -1.85 3.30
N GLY A 15 -89.62 -0.63 2.79
CA GLY A 15 -89.32 0.63 3.49
C GLY A 15 -87.83 0.94 3.65
N LEU A 16 -86.94 0.27 2.92
CA LEU A 16 -85.49 0.36 3.07
C LEU A 16 -84.89 1.48 2.20
N SER A 17 -83.88 2.19 2.71
CA SER A 17 -83.01 3.03 1.90
C SER A 17 -82.03 2.17 1.07
N GLN A 18 -81.41 2.73 0.02
CA GLN A 18 -80.35 2.01 -0.72
C GLN A 18 -79.13 1.72 0.16
N GLU A 19 -78.89 2.53 1.20
CA GLU A 19 -77.83 2.29 2.18
C GLU A 19 -78.20 1.10 3.07
N ASP A 20 -79.45 1.06 3.54
CA ASP A 20 -79.94 0.03 4.46
C ASP A 20 -79.92 -1.36 3.79
N LEU A 21 -80.34 -1.43 2.52
CA LEU A 21 -80.26 -2.68 1.75
C LEU A 21 -78.80 -3.09 1.51
N ALA A 22 -77.91 -2.14 1.28
CA ALA A 22 -76.50 -2.41 1.06
C ALA A 22 -75.84 -2.96 2.33
N GLU A 23 -76.12 -2.36 3.48
CA GLU A 23 -75.66 -2.82 4.80
C GLU A 23 -76.18 -4.23 5.10
N MET A 24 -77.48 -4.48 4.86
CA MET A 24 -78.11 -5.79 5.08
C MET A 24 -77.50 -6.90 4.21
N LEU A 25 -77.07 -6.56 3.00
CA LEU A 25 -76.45 -7.51 2.05
C LEU A 25 -74.91 -7.57 2.16
N GLY A 26 -74.29 -6.72 2.99
CA GLY A 26 -72.83 -6.63 3.10
C GLY A 26 -72.15 -6.14 1.82
N VAL A 27 -72.81 -5.27 1.05
CA VAL A 27 -72.29 -4.68 -0.20
C VAL A 27 -72.25 -3.15 -0.11
N SER A 28 -71.64 -2.48 -1.10
CA SER A 28 -71.65 -1.01 -1.13
C SER A 28 -72.98 -0.48 -1.63
N ARG A 29 -73.43 0.67 -1.12
CA ARG A 29 -74.61 1.39 -1.62
C ARG A 29 -74.55 1.68 -3.13
N GLN A 30 -73.34 1.90 -3.66
CA GLN A 30 -73.12 2.07 -5.09
C GLN A 30 -73.45 0.79 -5.89
N ALA A 31 -73.22 -0.41 -5.33
CA ALA A 31 -73.59 -1.66 -5.98
C ALA A 31 -75.11 -1.80 -6.09
N VAL A 32 -75.85 -1.52 -5.00
CA VAL A 32 -77.32 -1.51 -5.01
C VAL A 32 -77.86 -0.49 -6.01
N SER A 33 -77.30 0.74 -6.04
CA SER A 33 -77.68 1.76 -7.02
C SER A 33 -77.44 1.32 -8.47
N LYS A 34 -76.34 0.61 -8.75
CA LYS A 34 -76.06 0.06 -10.09
C LYS A 34 -77.00 -1.08 -10.46
N TRP A 35 -77.43 -1.90 -9.50
CA TRP A 35 -78.43 -2.95 -9.76
C TRP A 35 -79.79 -2.34 -10.08
N GLU A 36 -80.24 -1.37 -9.28
CA GLU A 36 -81.55 -0.70 -9.50
C GLU A 36 -81.64 0.11 -10.80
N SER A 37 -80.50 0.54 -11.34
CA SER A 37 -80.41 1.27 -12.61
C SER A 37 -80.01 0.38 -13.79
N ASP A 38 -79.92 -0.93 -13.58
CA ASP A 38 -79.45 -1.93 -14.55
C ASP A 38 -78.05 -1.66 -15.13
N ALA A 39 -77.28 -0.78 -14.49
CA ALA A 39 -75.90 -0.47 -14.85
C ALA A 39 -74.93 -1.61 -14.50
N ALA A 40 -75.35 -2.55 -13.65
CA ALA A 40 -74.65 -3.81 -13.38
C ALA A 40 -75.65 -4.90 -12.96
N GLN A 41 -75.32 -6.17 -13.20
CA GLN A 41 -76.11 -7.30 -12.71
C GLN A 41 -75.58 -7.80 -11.35
N PRO A 42 -76.45 -8.17 -10.40
CA PRO A 42 -76.04 -8.84 -9.17
C PRO A 42 -75.48 -10.24 -9.46
N THR A 43 -74.50 -10.67 -8.69
CA THR A 43 -73.96 -12.04 -8.78
C THR A 43 -74.98 -13.06 -8.24
N MET A 44 -74.80 -14.35 -8.53
CA MET A 44 -75.67 -15.42 -7.99
C MET A 44 -75.78 -15.38 -6.46
N VAL A 45 -74.68 -15.09 -5.77
CA VAL A 45 -74.66 -14.94 -4.30
C VAL A 45 -75.56 -13.78 -3.85
N ASN A 46 -75.49 -12.64 -4.55
CA ASN A 46 -76.31 -11.47 -4.24
C ASN A 46 -77.79 -11.67 -4.59
N ILE A 47 -78.10 -12.43 -5.64
CA ILE A 47 -79.47 -12.82 -5.99
C ILE A 47 -80.08 -13.67 -4.87
N ILE A 48 -79.35 -14.65 -4.35
CA ILE A 48 -79.79 -15.46 -3.21
C ILE A 48 -79.98 -14.59 -1.96
N ALA A 49 -79.08 -13.64 -1.72
CA ALA A 49 -79.16 -12.74 -0.58
C ALA A 49 -80.36 -11.77 -0.70
N LEU A 50 -80.63 -11.23 -1.89
CA LEU A 50 -81.81 -10.40 -2.18
C LEU A 50 -83.12 -11.18 -1.99
N ALA A 51 -83.17 -12.42 -2.48
CA ALA A 51 -84.34 -13.29 -2.33
C ALA A 51 -84.66 -13.53 -0.85
N LYS A 52 -83.62 -13.75 -0.03
CA LYS A 52 -83.75 -13.88 1.43
C LYS A 52 -84.10 -12.56 2.12
N ALA A 53 -83.53 -11.43 1.67
CA ALA A 53 -83.76 -10.13 2.27
C ALA A 53 -85.21 -9.65 2.08
N PHE A 54 -85.82 -9.99 0.94
CA PHE A 54 -87.21 -9.65 0.63
C PHE A 54 -88.21 -10.78 0.92
N ASP A 55 -87.74 -11.95 1.38
CA ASP A 55 -88.54 -13.17 1.60
C ASP A 55 -89.37 -13.59 0.36
N VAL A 56 -88.71 -13.65 -0.79
CA VAL A 56 -89.31 -14.05 -2.09
C VAL A 56 -88.52 -15.18 -2.73
N SER A 57 -89.15 -15.91 -3.67
CA SER A 57 -88.41 -16.88 -4.48
C SER A 57 -87.43 -16.17 -5.43
N ILE A 58 -86.35 -16.85 -5.82
CA ILE A 58 -85.42 -16.31 -6.82
C ILE A 58 -86.15 -15.98 -8.13
N GLY A 59 -87.08 -16.82 -8.57
CA GLY A 59 -87.90 -16.57 -9.77
C GLY A 59 -88.71 -15.27 -9.66
N SER A 60 -89.19 -14.94 -8.46
CA SER A 60 -89.92 -13.71 -8.18
C SER A 60 -89.05 -12.45 -8.30
N LEU A 61 -87.72 -12.54 -8.14
CA LEU A 61 -86.79 -11.44 -8.45
C LEU A 61 -86.69 -11.18 -9.96
N PHE A 62 -86.87 -12.22 -10.78
CA PHE A 62 -86.84 -12.15 -12.24
C PHE A 62 -88.22 -11.94 -12.89
N GLY A 63 -89.29 -11.89 -12.10
CA GLY A 63 -90.65 -11.61 -12.57
C GLY A 63 -91.50 -12.85 -12.90
N ASP A 64 -91.02 -14.06 -12.60
CA ASP A 64 -91.78 -15.29 -12.78
C ASP A 64 -92.59 -15.60 -11.51
N GLY A 65 -93.92 -15.61 -11.65
CA GLY A 65 -94.87 -16.06 -10.62
C GLY A 65 -94.77 -17.58 -10.35
N PRO A 66 -95.37 -18.08 -9.27
CA PRO A 66 -95.23 -19.48 -8.87
C PRO A 66 -96.05 -20.39 -9.80
N GLU A 67 -95.45 -21.49 -10.27
CA GLU A 67 -96.03 -22.84 -10.50
C GLU A 67 -95.43 -23.54 -11.74
N ASN A 68 -94.76 -24.68 -11.52
CA ASN A 68 -95.01 -25.90 -12.30
C ASN A 68 -94.30 -27.13 -11.67
N GLU A 69 -95.11 -28.15 -11.38
CA GLU A 69 -94.76 -29.44 -10.78
C GLU A 69 -94.16 -30.42 -11.81
N ALA A 70 -93.20 -31.26 -11.39
CA ALA A 70 -92.57 -32.28 -12.22
C ALA A 70 -93.07 -33.70 -11.85
N LYS A 71 -93.49 -34.49 -12.86
CA LYS A 71 -93.69 -35.95 -12.75
C LYS A 71 -92.45 -36.69 -13.29
N GLY A 72 -91.96 -37.66 -12.52
CA GLY A 72 -90.79 -38.49 -12.85
C GLY A 72 -91.08 -39.63 -13.84
N SER A 73 -90.04 -40.07 -14.55
CA SER A 73 -90.01 -41.33 -15.32
C SER A 73 -89.01 -42.32 -14.71
N GLU A 74 -89.33 -43.61 -14.78
CA GLU A 74 -88.45 -44.71 -14.37
C GLU A 74 -87.18 -44.77 -15.26
N ILE A 75 -86.05 -45.17 -14.66
CA ILE A 75 -84.72 -45.16 -15.28
C ILE A 75 -84.40 -46.54 -15.90
N ASP A 76 -83.92 -46.56 -17.15
CA ASP A 76 -83.50 -47.76 -17.90
C ASP A 76 -82.30 -48.48 -17.22
N PRO A 77 -82.41 -49.76 -16.82
CA PRO A 77 -81.35 -50.54 -16.18
C PRO A 77 -80.05 -50.66 -16.98
N GLN A 78 -80.12 -50.62 -18.32
CA GLN A 78 -78.94 -50.74 -19.18
C GLN A 78 -78.11 -49.44 -19.18
N LEU A 79 -78.80 -48.30 -19.08
CA LEU A 79 -78.20 -46.99 -18.88
C LEU A 79 -77.49 -46.92 -17.51
N VAL A 80 -78.13 -47.45 -16.46
CA VAL A 80 -77.55 -47.53 -15.11
C VAL A 80 -76.25 -48.34 -15.13
N ARG A 81 -76.21 -49.49 -15.82
CA ARG A 81 -75.00 -50.34 -15.92
C ARG A 81 -73.84 -49.64 -16.64
N LEU A 82 -74.12 -48.97 -17.77
CA LEU A 82 -73.11 -48.19 -18.49
C LEU A 82 -72.54 -47.06 -17.64
N PHE A 83 -73.40 -46.33 -16.94
CA PHE A 83 -72.97 -45.28 -16.01
C PHE A 83 -72.16 -45.85 -14.84
N THR A 84 -72.52 -47.03 -14.30
CA THR A 84 -71.73 -47.67 -13.23
C THR A 84 -70.36 -48.13 -13.71
N GLU A 85 -70.24 -48.75 -14.89
CA GLU A 85 -68.94 -49.19 -15.44
C GLU A 85 -68.05 -47.99 -15.79
N GLN A 86 -68.64 -46.93 -16.37
CA GLN A 86 -67.93 -45.70 -16.71
C GLN A 86 -67.48 -44.95 -15.43
N ASN A 87 -68.31 -44.92 -14.39
CA ASN A 87 -67.96 -44.35 -13.10
C ASN A 87 -66.84 -45.14 -12.41
N GLU A 88 -66.87 -46.47 -12.44
CA GLU A 88 -65.80 -47.31 -11.91
C GLU A 88 -64.47 -47.10 -12.66
N ALA A 89 -64.49 -46.99 -13.99
CA ALA A 89 -63.31 -46.71 -14.79
C ALA A 89 -62.74 -45.30 -14.51
N ASN A 90 -63.62 -44.31 -14.37
CA ASN A 90 -63.26 -42.94 -13.98
C ASN A 90 -62.70 -42.88 -12.55
N GLU A 91 -63.23 -43.65 -11.62
CA GLU A 91 -62.69 -43.73 -10.26
C GLU A 91 -61.31 -44.39 -10.24
N ARG A 92 -61.07 -45.45 -11.03
CA ARG A 92 -59.75 -46.10 -11.14
C ARG A 92 -58.70 -45.14 -11.70
N THR A 93 -59.04 -44.40 -12.76
CA THR A 93 -58.13 -43.39 -13.35
C THR A 93 -57.91 -42.20 -12.40
N ALA A 94 -58.95 -41.74 -11.70
CA ALA A 94 -58.84 -40.69 -10.68
C ALA A 94 -57.95 -41.12 -9.50
N ARG A 95 -58.09 -42.36 -9.00
CA ARG A 95 -57.22 -42.91 -7.94
C ARG A 95 -55.76 -42.99 -8.38
N ARG A 96 -55.49 -43.50 -9.59
CA ARG A 96 -54.14 -43.55 -10.18
C ARG A 96 -53.53 -42.16 -10.31
N ASN A 97 -54.25 -41.19 -10.84
CA ASN A 97 -53.75 -39.82 -11.01
C ASN A 97 -53.51 -39.12 -9.65
N ARG A 98 -54.34 -39.38 -8.63
CA ARG A 98 -54.09 -38.92 -7.25
C ARG A 98 -52.80 -39.51 -6.67
N THR A 99 -52.57 -40.81 -6.85
CA THR A 99 -51.33 -41.46 -6.37
C THR A 99 -50.08 -40.94 -7.08
N ILE A 100 -50.14 -40.73 -8.40
CA ILE A 100 -49.02 -40.15 -9.17
C ILE A 100 -48.75 -38.71 -8.73
N GLY A 101 -49.79 -37.91 -8.53
CA GLY A 101 -49.65 -36.53 -8.02
C GLY A 101 -49.03 -36.49 -6.62
N ALA A 102 -49.44 -37.38 -5.71
CA ALA A 102 -48.86 -37.47 -4.38
C ALA A 102 -47.38 -37.87 -4.41
N VAL A 103 -47.00 -38.83 -5.25
CA VAL A 103 -45.59 -39.23 -5.43
C VAL A 103 -44.77 -38.09 -6.04
N ALA A 104 -45.30 -37.36 -7.03
CA ALA A 104 -44.61 -36.23 -7.62
C ALA A 104 -44.34 -35.11 -6.59
N ILE A 105 -45.31 -34.81 -5.73
CA ILE A 105 -45.15 -33.83 -4.63
C ILE A 105 -44.11 -34.32 -3.62
N ALA A 106 -44.11 -35.61 -3.27
CA ALA A 106 -43.13 -36.17 -2.36
C ALA A 106 -41.70 -36.09 -2.94
N VAL A 107 -41.53 -36.41 -4.23
CA VAL A 107 -40.23 -36.33 -4.92
C VAL A 107 -39.73 -34.88 -5.01
N THR A 108 -40.60 -33.92 -5.32
CA THR A 108 -40.21 -32.50 -5.35
C THR A 108 -39.85 -31.99 -3.97
N ALA A 109 -40.60 -32.37 -2.93
CA ALA A 109 -40.28 -32.02 -1.54
C ALA A 109 -38.94 -32.60 -1.09
N ILE A 110 -38.65 -33.86 -1.41
CA ILE A 110 -37.36 -34.51 -1.10
C ILE A 110 -36.22 -33.83 -1.87
N SER A 111 -36.44 -33.51 -3.15
CA SER A 111 -35.44 -32.82 -3.97
C SER A 111 -35.14 -31.41 -3.45
N MET A 112 -36.18 -30.66 -3.04
CA MET A 112 -36.01 -29.35 -2.41
C MET A 112 -35.28 -29.44 -1.08
N LEU A 113 -35.60 -30.44 -0.25
CA LEU A 113 -34.93 -30.66 1.03
C LEU A 113 -33.45 -31.03 0.82
N SER A 114 -33.16 -31.90 -0.14
CA SER A 114 -31.79 -32.27 -0.51
C SER A 114 -30.99 -31.05 -0.98
N LEU A 115 -31.58 -30.20 -1.84
CA LEU A 115 -30.94 -28.97 -2.29
C LEU A 115 -30.70 -27.99 -1.15
N TYR A 116 -31.67 -27.83 -0.24
CA TYR A 116 -31.53 -27.00 0.95
C TYR A 116 -30.37 -27.44 1.85
N LEU A 117 -30.22 -28.75 2.07
CA LEU A 117 -29.14 -29.32 2.88
C LEU A 117 -27.75 -29.15 2.24
N LEU A 118 -27.66 -29.25 0.91
CA LEU A 118 -26.42 -28.96 0.18
C LEU A 118 -26.07 -27.47 0.29
N PHE A 119 -27.06 -26.61 0.14
CA PHE A 119 -26.87 -25.16 0.20
C PHE A 119 -26.46 -24.70 1.61
N SER A 120 -27.10 -25.23 2.66
CA SER A 120 -26.75 -24.89 4.05
C SER A 120 -25.30 -25.27 4.38
N LYS A 121 -24.87 -26.49 3.99
CA LYS A 121 -23.50 -26.94 4.18
C LYS A 121 -22.49 -26.07 3.43
N SER A 122 -22.82 -25.61 2.22
CA SER A 122 -21.96 -24.73 1.43
C SER A 122 -21.78 -23.35 2.09
N ILE A 123 -22.85 -22.81 2.67
CA ILE A 123 -22.82 -21.53 3.41
C ILE A 123 -21.94 -21.65 4.65
N ASP A 124 -22.04 -22.75 5.41
CA ASP A 124 -21.24 -22.95 6.61
C ASP A 124 -19.75 -23.09 6.28
N LEU A 125 -19.43 -23.80 5.18
CA LEU A 125 -18.05 -23.91 4.70
C LEU A 125 -17.50 -22.54 4.30
N MET A 126 -18.26 -21.76 3.51
CA MET A 126 -17.87 -20.41 3.12
C MET A 126 -17.68 -19.48 4.32
N LYS A 127 -18.56 -19.55 5.34
CA LYS A 127 -18.41 -18.73 6.56
C LYS A 127 -17.13 -19.07 7.31
N SER A 128 -16.77 -20.35 7.41
CA SER A 128 -15.54 -20.78 8.08
C SER A 128 -14.30 -20.27 7.34
N GLU A 129 -14.31 -20.32 6.01
CA GLU A 129 -13.22 -19.84 5.16
C GLU A 129 -13.10 -18.32 5.18
N MET A 130 -14.23 -17.60 5.12
CA MET A 130 -14.27 -16.14 5.29
C MET A 130 -13.77 -15.69 6.67
N ALA A 131 -14.12 -16.41 7.74
CA ALA A 131 -13.62 -16.11 9.07
C ALA A 131 -12.09 -16.28 9.13
N ALA A 132 -11.57 -17.39 8.59
CA ALA A 132 -10.13 -17.62 8.51
C ALA A 132 -9.41 -16.56 7.66
N GLN A 133 -10.01 -16.15 6.55
CA GLN A 133 -9.47 -15.11 5.66
C GLN A 133 -9.53 -13.72 6.33
N SER A 134 -10.60 -13.41 7.06
CA SER A 134 -10.73 -12.18 7.85
C SER A 134 -9.66 -12.10 8.93
N THR A 135 -9.39 -13.19 9.65
CA THR A 135 -8.30 -13.24 10.64
C THR A 135 -6.94 -13.02 9.98
N ARG A 136 -6.69 -13.67 8.84
CA ARG A 136 -5.44 -13.49 8.07
C ARG A 136 -5.28 -12.06 7.56
N ASN A 137 -6.34 -11.42 7.07
CA ASN A 137 -6.31 -10.02 6.62
C ASN A 137 -6.11 -9.04 7.78
N ALA A 138 -6.74 -9.29 8.93
CA ALA A 138 -6.51 -8.50 10.14
C ALA A 138 -5.06 -8.62 10.64
N GLU A 139 -4.47 -9.82 10.54
CA GLU A 139 -3.06 -10.05 10.85
C GLU A 139 -2.12 -9.39 9.82
N LEU A 140 -2.45 -9.42 8.53
CA LEU A 140 -1.70 -8.69 7.50
C LEU A 140 -1.74 -7.18 7.72
N ASN A 141 -2.91 -6.63 8.04
CA ASN A 141 -3.06 -5.21 8.32
C ASN A 141 -2.30 -4.81 9.59
N SER A 142 -2.35 -5.63 10.65
CA SER A 142 -1.56 -5.35 11.85
C SER A 142 -0.05 -5.46 11.59
N ARG A 143 0.41 -6.35 10.71
CA ARG A 143 1.80 -6.41 10.25
C ARG A 143 2.18 -5.18 9.44
N VAL A 144 1.30 -4.69 8.56
CA VAL A 144 1.52 -3.45 7.80
C VAL A 144 1.55 -2.23 8.72
N ASP A 145 0.68 -2.16 9.73
CA ASP A 145 0.67 -1.09 10.74
C ASP A 145 1.89 -1.15 11.66
N LEU A 146 2.36 -2.35 12.00
CA LEU A 146 3.64 -2.55 12.68
C LEU A 146 4.80 -2.06 11.80
N LEU A 147 4.83 -2.41 10.51
CA LEU A 147 5.85 -1.91 9.58
C LEU A 147 5.80 -0.38 9.44
N ASN A 148 4.61 0.21 9.31
CA ASN A 148 4.44 1.65 9.18
C ASN A 148 4.83 2.40 10.47
N SER A 149 4.44 1.87 11.64
CA SER A 149 4.83 2.45 12.93
C SER A 149 6.33 2.29 13.20
N LEU A 150 6.94 1.20 12.75
CA LEU A 150 8.39 0.99 12.74
C LEU A 150 9.07 2.05 11.85
N ILE A 151 8.60 2.24 10.61
CA ILE A 151 9.16 3.21 9.66
C ILE A 151 9.07 4.66 10.17
N ILE A 152 7.99 5.02 10.86
CA ILE A 152 7.72 6.41 11.26
C ILE A 152 8.32 6.77 12.63
N SER A 153 8.51 5.81 13.54
CA SER A 153 8.88 6.12 14.93
C SER A 153 10.33 5.81 15.34
N GLN A 154 11.12 5.06 14.56
CA GLN A 154 12.53 4.78 14.91
C GLN A 154 13.47 4.67 13.70
N PRO A 155 14.23 5.73 13.36
CA PRO A 155 15.20 5.69 12.25
C PRO A 155 16.40 4.75 12.48
N GLY A 156 16.64 4.32 13.74
CA GLY A 156 17.80 3.47 14.12
C GLY A 156 17.50 1.97 14.25
N SER A 157 16.51 1.58 15.07
CA SER A 157 16.42 0.18 15.54
C SER A 157 15.95 -0.84 14.50
N ILE A 158 15.30 -0.44 13.40
CA ILE A 158 14.89 -1.38 12.35
C ILE A 158 16.03 -1.65 11.37
N ALA A 159 16.86 -0.66 11.09
CA ALA A 159 18.08 -0.90 10.34
C ALA A 159 18.98 -1.86 11.11
N ASP A 160 19.13 -1.63 12.42
CA ASP A 160 19.91 -2.49 13.30
C ASP A 160 19.27 -3.89 13.46
N ALA A 161 17.95 -4.00 13.60
CA ALA A 161 17.25 -5.28 13.69
C ALA A 161 17.20 -6.06 12.36
N LEU A 162 17.20 -5.35 11.22
CA LEU A 162 17.31 -5.94 9.89
C LEU A 162 18.75 -6.41 9.67
N GLU A 163 19.75 -5.60 10.02
CA GLU A 163 21.16 -5.97 10.00
C GLU A 163 21.43 -7.21 10.88
N ASP A 164 20.86 -7.27 12.08
CA ASP A 164 20.94 -8.45 12.96
C ASP A 164 20.27 -9.69 12.36
N LYS A 165 19.09 -9.55 11.74
CA LYS A 165 18.40 -10.67 11.06
C LYS A 165 19.12 -11.15 9.80
N LEU A 166 19.84 -10.26 9.13
CA LEU A 166 20.62 -10.58 7.93
C LEU A 166 21.96 -11.22 8.27
N LYS A 167 22.61 -10.78 9.36
CA LYS A 167 23.77 -11.46 9.98
C LYS A 167 23.42 -12.86 10.51
N THR A 168 22.16 -13.10 10.93
CA THR A 168 21.72 -14.40 11.49
C THR A 168 21.14 -15.40 10.48
N GLY A 169 21.25 -15.15 9.17
CA GLY A 169 21.32 -16.26 8.20
C GLY A 169 20.03 -16.69 7.50
N ASN A 170 19.26 -15.74 6.95
CA ASN A 170 18.21 -16.08 5.97
C ASN A 170 18.22 -15.19 4.71
N THR A 171 19.43 -14.88 4.21
CA THR A 171 19.65 -14.23 2.91
C THR A 171 19.92 -15.27 1.82
N ASN A 172 19.42 -15.05 0.61
CA ASN A 172 19.81 -15.83 -0.58
C ASN A 172 21.19 -15.35 -1.13
N LEU A 173 22.00 -14.69 -0.30
CA LEU A 173 23.30 -14.11 -0.65
C LEU A 173 24.43 -15.00 -0.12
N SER A 174 25.32 -15.48 -0.98
CA SER A 174 26.54 -16.16 -0.56
C SER A 174 27.59 -15.17 -0.09
N ASP A 175 27.75 -14.07 -0.82
CA ASP A 175 28.72 -13.02 -0.52
C ASP A 175 28.31 -11.71 -1.23
N TYR A 176 28.73 -10.57 -0.69
CA TYR A 176 28.53 -9.26 -1.31
C TYR A 176 29.64 -8.28 -0.93
N SER A 177 29.83 -7.25 -1.75
CA SER A 177 30.74 -6.16 -1.48
C SER A 177 30.14 -4.83 -1.89
N VAL A 178 30.28 -3.83 -1.04
CA VAL A 178 29.93 -2.43 -1.31
C VAL A 178 31.18 -1.60 -1.14
N MET A 179 31.55 -0.83 -2.17
CA MET A 179 32.71 0.05 -2.12
C MET A 179 32.37 1.42 -2.69
N VAL A 180 32.79 2.48 -2.01
CA VAL A 180 32.80 3.82 -2.58
C VAL A 180 34.00 3.91 -3.52
N SER A 181 33.74 4.07 -4.82
CA SER A 181 34.79 4.24 -5.83
C SER A 181 35.18 5.70 -6.02
N GLU A 182 34.22 6.61 -5.91
CA GLU A 182 34.41 8.05 -6.09
C GLU A 182 33.48 8.83 -5.15
N PHE A 183 33.99 9.90 -4.56
CA PHE A 183 33.24 10.80 -3.69
C PHE A 183 33.46 12.25 -4.14
N ASN A 184 32.42 12.92 -4.63
CA ASN A 184 32.49 14.29 -5.12
C ASN A 184 31.66 15.23 -4.22
N GLU A 185 32.36 15.97 -3.36
CA GLU A 185 31.74 16.88 -2.39
C GLU A 185 31.07 18.07 -3.08
N LYS A 186 31.68 18.60 -4.16
CA LYS A 186 31.23 19.81 -4.86
C LYS A 186 29.97 19.56 -5.70
N GLU A 187 29.94 18.45 -6.43
CA GLU A 187 28.78 18.05 -7.23
C GLU A 187 27.69 17.42 -6.37
N GLY A 188 28.02 17.02 -5.14
CA GLY A 188 27.08 16.37 -4.24
C GLY A 188 26.73 14.96 -4.70
N THR A 189 27.70 14.22 -5.26
CA THR A 189 27.50 12.86 -5.79
C THR A 189 28.48 11.85 -5.19
N VAL A 190 28.09 10.58 -5.20
CA VAL A 190 28.93 9.44 -4.82
C VAL A 190 28.75 8.31 -5.83
N THR A 191 29.84 7.67 -6.19
CA THR A 191 29.83 6.48 -7.06
C THR A 191 30.13 5.24 -6.21
N LEU A 192 29.24 4.25 -6.29
CA LEU A 192 29.33 2.99 -5.58
C LEU A 192 29.58 1.84 -6.55
N LYS A 193 30.56 1.00 -6.22
CA LYS A 193 30.76 -0.32 -6.82
C LYS A 193 30.09 -1.35 -5.94
N LEU A 194 29.06 -1.99 -6.49
CA LEU A 194 28.27 -3.02 -5.82
C LEU A 194 28.59 -4.35 -6.47
N ALA A 195 28.76 -5.39 -5.65
CA ALA A 195 28.82 -6.75 -6.14
C ALA A 195 28.09 -7.68 -5.19
N ALA A 196 27.43 -8.70 -5.73
CA ALA A 196 26.70 -9.69 -4.96
C ALA A 196 26.66 -11.03 -5.68
N SER A 197 26.69 -12.11 -4.90
CA SER A 197 26.61 -13.49 -5.37
C SER A 197 25.45 -14.21 -4.66
N PRO A 198 24.59 -14.94 -5.39
CA PRO A 198 23.50 -15.69 -4.79
C PRO A 198 23.97 -17.06 -4.27
N LYS A 199 23.36 -17.56 -3.19
CA LYS A 199 23.65 -18.91 -2.65
C LYS A 199 23.28 -20.02 -3.64
N VAL A 200 22.19 -19.82 -4.37
CA VAL A 200 21.72 -20.75 -5.39
C VAL A 200 21.76 -20.03 -6.73
N HIS A 201 22.61 -20.52 -7.64
CA HIS A 201 22.70 -20.02 -8.99
C HIS A 201 22.02 -20.97 -9.99
N LYS A 202 21.37 -20.38 -10.98
CA LYS A 202 20.78 -21.09 -12.12
C LYS A 202 21.14 -20.37 -13.41
N GLU A 203 21.25 -21.14 -14.48
CA GLU A 203 21.62 -20.64 -15.79
C GLU A 203 20.59 -19.61 -16.28
N GLY A 204 21.07 -18.44 -16.72
CA GLY A 204 20.22 -17.32 -17.16
C GLY A 204 19.70 -16.39 -16.05
N MET A 205 20.15 -16.56 -14.80
CA MET A 205 19.83 -15.64 -13.69
C MET A 205 20.39 -14.23 -13.97
N THR A 206 19.59 -13.20 -13.67
CA THR A 206 20.04 -11.80 -13.73
C THR A 206 19.96 -11.14 -12.37
N ALA A 207 20.86 -10.21 -12.07
CA ALA A 207 20.80 -9.39 -10.87
C ALA A 207 20.43 -7.94 -11.21
N GLU A 208 19.63 -7.33 -10.35
CA GLU A 208 19.27 -5.91 -10.43
C GLU A 208 19.51 -5.28 -9.07
N PHE A 209 20.45 -4.34 -9.01
CA PHE A 209 20.83 -3.62 -7.81
C PHE A 209 19.97 -2.37 -7.66
N ILE A 210 19.46 -2.16 -6.46
CA ILE A 210 18.58 -1.04 -6.13
C ILE A 210 19.24 -0.22 -5.03
N ALA A 211 19.47 1.04 -5.33
CA ALA A 211 19.95 2.04 -4.38
C ALA A 211 18.83 3.06 -4.11
N ALA A 212 18.41 3.14 -2.84
CA ALA A 212 17.36 4.04 -2.41
C ALA A 212 17.91 5.10 -1.44
N THR A 213 17.67 6.34 -1.79
CA THR A 213 18.04 7.52 -0.99
C THR A 213 16.76 8.18 -0.47
N PRO A 214 16.64 8.50 0.83
CA PRO A 214 15.46 9.19 1.35
C PRO A 214 15.17 10.49 0.58
N GLY A 215 13.93 10.63 0.11
CA GLY A 215 13.49 11.80 -0.65
C GLY A 215 13.86 11.80 -2.15
N SER A 216 14.52 10.75 -2.65
CA SER A 216 14.79 10.56 -4.09
C SER A 216 14.15 9.27 -4.61
N GLU A 217 13.89 9.20 -5.91
CA GLU A 217 13.46 7.94 -6.52
C GLU A 217 14.58 6.88 -6.44
N PRO A 218 14.25 5.61 -6.15
CA PRO A 218 15.23 4.54 -6.15
C PRO A 218 15.85 4.35 -7.53
N ILE A 219 17.18 4.24 -7.58
CA ILE A 219 17.91 3.96 -8.81
C ILE A 219 18.11 2.45 -8.92
N SER A 220 17.73 1.89 -10.06
CA SER A 220 17.87 0.47 -10.35
C SER A 220 18.87 0.25 -11.48
N VAL A 221 19.89 -0.57 -11.25
CA VAL A 221 20.97 -0.85 -12.20
C VAL A 221 21.12 -2.35 -12.37
N LYS A 222 21.18 -2.82 -13.61
CA LYS A 222 21.44 -4.23 -13.90
C LYS A 222 22.89 -4.57 -13.57
N GLY A 223 23.09 -5.66 -12.83
CA GLY A 223 24.39 -6.23 -12.57
C GLY A 223 24.92 -6.98 -13.79
N GLU A 224 26.14 -6.68 -14.19
CA GLU A 224 26.87 -7.48 -15.16
C GLU A 224 27.44 -8.72 -14.47
N GLN A 225 27.24 -9.89 -15.07
CA GLN A 225 27.81 -11.13 -14.56
C GLN A 225 29.30 -11.17 -14.90
N SER A 226 30.15 -11.26 -13.88
CA SER A 226 31.59 -11.47 -14.03
C SER A 226 31.92 -12.97 -13.93
N THR A 227 33.20 -13.29 -13.76
CA THR A 227 33.70 -14.68 -13.65
C THR A 227 32.99 -15.42 -12.52
N GLY A 228 32.35 -16.55 -12.83
CA GLY A 228 31.57 -17.34 -11.87
C GLY A 228 30.13 -16.84 -11.72
N TYR A 229 29.69 -16.65 -10.47
CA TYR A 229 28.30 -16.28 -10.11
C TYR A 229 28.20 -14.89 -9.46
N LEU A 230 29.24 -14.07 -9.65
CA LEU A 230 29.29 -12.71 -9.12
C LEU A 230 28.64 -11.75 -10.10
N PHE A 231 27.65 -11.00 -9.64
CA PHE A 231 27.09 -9.87 -10.37
C PHE A 231 27.66 -8.58 -9.80
N ALA A 232 28.04 -7.64 -10.66
CA ALA A 232 28.58 -6.36 -10.24
C ALA A 232 28.00 -5.22 -11.06
N CYS A 233 27.88 -4.04 -10.45
CA CYS A 233 27.56 -2.81 -11.15
C CYS A 233 28.23 -1.62 -10.49
N GLU A 234 28.28 -0.51 -11.23
CA GLU A 234 28.65 0.79 -10.71
C GLU A 234 27.43 1.72 -10.81
N VAL A 235 27.13 2.45 -9.74
CA VAL A 235 25.98 3.35 -9.67
C VAL A 235 26.39 4.68 -9.06
N GLN A 236 26.04 5.77 -9.74
CA GLN A 236 26.21 7.12 -9.23
C GLN A 236 24.91 7.60 -8.58
N LEU A 237 25.02 8.16 -7.38
CA LEU A 237 23.91 8.55 -6.52
C LEU A 237 24.15 9.98 -5.99
N PRO A 238 23.09 10.74 -5.69
CA PRO A 238 23.24 11.96 -4.91
C PRO A 238 23.75 11.63 -3.49
N LEU A 239 24.58 12.50 -2.93
CA LEU A 239 25.02 12.41 -1.54
C LEU A 239 23.82 12.50 -0.61
N SER A 240 23.79 11.58 0.35
CA SER A 240 22.76 11.49 1.37
C SER A 240 23.35 11.01 2.69
N ASP A 241 22.69 11.38 3.78
CA ASP A 241 23.02 10.90 5.12
C ASP A 241 22.67 9.42 5.31
N GLU A 242 21.81 8.88 4.44
CA GLU A 242 21.44 7.46 4.41
C GLU A 242 21.26 6.97 2.96
N ILE A 243 21.92 5.87 2.59
CA ILE A 243 21.72 5.16 1.32
C ILE A 243 21.43 3.69 1.63
N ARG A 244 20.29 3.19 1.15
CA ARG A 244 19.87 1.79 1.33
C ARG A 244 20.17 0.99 0.06
N LEU A 245 20.89 -0.11 0.21
CA LEU A 245 21.32 -0.94 -0.90
C LEU A 245 20.67 -2.32 -0.82
N SER A 246 20.15 -2.78 -1.96
CA SER A 246 19.59 -4.12 -2.10
C SER A 246 19.86 -4.67 -3.50
N VAL A 247 19.71 -5.98 -3.67
CA VAL A 247 19.82 -6.68 -4.94
C VAL A 247 18.66 -7.63 -5.13
N VAL A 248 18.12 -7.68 -6.33
CA VAL A 248 17.06 -8.61 -6.74
C VAL A 248 17.65 -9.58 -7.73
N PHE A 249 17.72 -10.86 -7.36
CA PHE A 249 18.02 -11.93 -8.30
C PHE A 249 16.72 -12.37 -8.97
N ARG A 250 16.60 -12.15 -10.28
CA ARG A 250 15.40 -12.51 -11.03
C ARG A 250 15.54 -13.90 -11.63
N GLU A 251 14.55 -14.74 -11.30
CA GLU A 251 14.30 -16.03 -11.92
C GLU A 251 12.78 -16.15 -12.17
N GLY A 252 12.33 -15.96 -13.42
CA GLY A 252 10.90 -16.01 -13.74
C GLY A 252 10.07 -14.88 -13.09
N THR A 253 8.93 -15.21 -12.49
CA THR A 253 7.91 -14.24 -12.02
C THR A 253 8.01 -13.83 -10.55
N VAL A 254 8.84 -14.48 -9.74
CA VAL A 254 8.97 -14.17 -8.31
C VAL A 254 10.42 -13.80 -8.01
N SER A 255 10.64 -12.57 -7.53
CA SER A 255 11.92 -12.17 -6.98
C SER A 255 11.71 -11.20 -5.82
N GLU A 256 12.23 -11.54 -4.65
CA GLU A 256 12.23 -10.67 -3.48
C GLU A 256 13.59 -9.96 -3.34
N PRO A 257 13.61 -8.65 -3.04
CA PRO A 257 14.85 -7.92 -2.83
C PRO A 257 15.61 -8.45 -1.62
N GLN A 258 16.89 -8.76 -1.83
CA GLN A 258 17.85 -9.10 -0.81
C GLN A 258 18.57 -7.83 -0.38
N PHE A 259 18.56 -7.54 0.92
CA PHE A 259 19.28 -6.39 1.45
C PHE A 259 20.79 -6.63 1.40
N LEU A 260 21.55 -5.58 1.08
CA LEU A 260 23.01 -5.57 1.13
C LEU A 260 23.51 -4.80 2.35
N GLU A 261 23.31 -3.47 2.35
CA GLU A 261 23.87 -2.59 3.36
C GLU A 261 23.08 -1.27 3.46
N ILE A 262 23.14 -0.60 4.61
CA ILE A 262 22.78 0.81 4.74
C ILE A 262 24.04 1.60 5.02
N ILE A 263 24.39 2.50 4.11
CA ILE A 263 25.49 3.44 4.32
C ILE A 263 24.92 4.67 5.03
N ARG A 264 25.48 5.02 6.19
CA ARG A 264 25.09 6.17 7.01
C ARG A 264 26.21 7.19 7.13
N ASP A 265 25.86 8.46 7.34
CA ASP A 265 26.80 9.53 7.70
C ASP A 265 27.99 9.63 6.71
N LEU A 266 27.72 9.42 5.41
CA LEU A 266 28.72 9.32 4.34
C LEU A 266 29.68 10.51 4.33
N LYS A 267 29.16 11.72 4.56
CA LYS A 267 30.00 12.92 4.68
C LYS A 267 30.98 12.82 5.84
N SER A 268 30.56 12.37 7.02
CA SER A 268 31.49 12.20 8.16
C SER A 268 32.55 11.14 7.90
N GLN A 269 32.23 10.15 7.06
CA GLN A 269 33.13 9.07 6.71
C GLN A 269 34.10 9.43 5.58
N TYR A 270 33.79 10.41 4.72
CA TYR A 270 34.60 10.73 3.54
C TYR A 270 35.05 12.18 3.46
N VAL A 271 34.66 13.05 4.41
CA VAL A 271 35.15 14.43 4.49
C VAL A 271 36.25 14.53 5.54
N MET A 272 37.46 14.88 5.10
CA MET A 272 38.57 15.20 6.01
C MET A 272 38.33 16.52 6.72
N LYS A 273 38.85 16.63 7.95
CA LYS A 273 38.89 17.90 8.66
C LYS A 273 40.27 18.49 8.58
N THR A 274 40.33 19.81 8.52
CA THR A 274 41.57 20.57 8.37
C THR A 274 41.58 21.71 9.35
N GLU A 275 42.76 22.03 9.84
CA GLU A 275 42.93 23.15 10.76
C GLU A 275 44.24 23.88 10.45
N LEU A 276 44.12 25.09 9.95
CA LEU A 276 45.26 25.97 9.69
C LEU A 276 45.49 26.85 10.92
N ARG A 277 46.74 26.92 11.39
CA ARG A 277 47.15 27.73 12.55
C ARG A 277 48.45 28.47 12.27
N PHE A 278 48.59 29.63 12.89
CA PHE A 278 49.84 30.37 12.97
C PHE A 278 50.32 30.39 14.42
N GLU A 279 51.56 29.96 14.64
CA GLU A 279 52.24 30.07 15.93
C GLU A 279 53.47 30.95 15.78
N GLY A 280 53.44 32.12 16.41
CA GLY A 280 54.52 33.09 16.28
C GLY A 280 54.20 34.44 16.87
N THR A 281 55.09 35.39 16.58
CA THR A 281 54.96 36.78 16.98
C THR A 281 54.92 37.66 15.75
N THR A 282 54.09 38.69 15.81
CA THR A 282 54.09 39.79 14.85
C THR A 282 54.47 41.06 15.60
N ARG A 283 55.39 41.84 15.03
CA ARG A 283 55.87 43.09 15.63
C ARG A 283 55.85 44.20 14.60
N VAL A 284 55.31 45.35 14.97
CA VAL A 284 55.34 46.56 14.15
C VAL A 284 56.36 47.54 14.74
N ARG A 285 57.31 48.01 13.94
CA ARG A 285 58.31 49.01 14.34
C ARG A 285 58.57 50.00 13.21
N ASN A 286 58.43 51.31 13.48
CA ASN A 286 58.64 52.39 12.51
C ASN A 286 57.84 52.24 11.20
N GLY A 287 56.59 51.77 11.28
CA GLY A 287 55.75 51.51 10.10
C GLY A 287 56.16 50.29 9.28
N LYS A 288 57.03 49.43 9.81
CA LYS A 288 57.43 48.14 9.22
C LYS A 288 56.93 47.01 10.11
N SER A 289 56.25 46.04 9.53
CA SER A 289 55.79 44.84 10.24
C SER A 289 56.79 43.70 10.00
N SER A 290 57.15 43.02 11.08
CA SER A 290 57.92 41.78 11.05
C SER A 290 57.04 40.66 11.60
N ILE A 291 57.10 39.50 10.97
CA ILE A 291 56.48 38.27 11.44
C ILE A 291 57.65 37.36 11.80
N SER A 292 57.51 36.55 12.84
CA SER A 292 58.43 35.45 13.11
C SER A 292 57.62 34.33 13.73
N GLY A 293 57.59 33.18 13.09
CA GLY A 293 56.70 32.09 13.46
C GLY A 293 56.60 31.02 12.40
N GLN A 294 55.59 30.17 12.57
CA GLN A 294 55.34 28.99 11.76
C GLN A 294 53.87 28.95 11.38
N ILE A 295 53.58 28.56 10.15
CA ILE A 295 52.22 28.21 9.72
C ILE A 295 52.14 26.69 9.72
N MET A 296 51.15 26.16 10.43
CA MET A 296 50.90 24.74 10.56
C MET A 296 49.52 24.40 10.03
N LEU A 297 49.43 23.39 9.18
CA LEU A 297 48.18 22.79 8.77
C LEU A 297 48.08 21.39 9.37
N LYS A 298 47.06 21.17 10.21
CA LYS A 298 46.69 19.85 10.70
C LYS A 298 45.63 19.27 9.78
N VAL A 299 45.79 18.00 9.42
CA VAL A 299 44.81 17.26 8.64
C VAL A 299 44.38 16.04 9.43
N PHE A 300 43.08 15.88 9.58
CA PHE A 300 42.45 14.73 10.20
C PHE A 300 41.84 13.88 9.08
N PRO A 301 42.40 12.68 8.79
CA PRO A 301 41.87 11.82 7.76
C PRO A 301 40.44 11.38 8.10
N ALA A 302 39.66 11.06 7.06
CA ALA A 302 38.34 10.48 7.25
C ALA A 302 38.46 8.96 7.31
N PHE A 303 37.54 8.33 8.04
CA PHE A 303 37.51 6.88 8.21
C PHE A 303 36.13 6.34 7.84
N SER A 304 36.11 5.28 7.04
CA SER A 304 34.92 4.47 6.81
C SER A 304 34.87 3.31 7.78
N ARG A 305 33.65 2.87 8.09
CA ARG A 305 33.40 1.70 8.93
C ARG A 305 33.35 0.48 8.01
N GLY A 306 34.26 -0.48 8.18
CA GLY A 306 34.25 -1.76 7.45
C GLY A 306 34.17 -2.95 8.41
N ASP A 307 33.91 -4.13 7.84
CA ASP A 307 33.79 -5.40 8.58
C ASP A 307 35.03 -5.76 9.42
N GLN A 308 36.21 -5.24 9.07
CA GLN A 308 37.47 -5.47 9.78
C GLN A 308 37.95 -4.28 10.62
N GLY A 309 37.11 -3.25 10.83
CA GLY A 309 37.44 -2.06 11.64
C GLY A 309 37.37 -0.75 10.86
N ARG A 310 37.94 0.32 11.43
CA ARG A 310 38.04 1.62 10.76
C ARG A 310 39.11 1.56 9.68
N LYS A 311 38.74 1.86 8.44
CA LYS A 311 39.67 2.00 7.31
C LYS A 311 39.72 3.47 6.91
N ILE A 312 40.91 3.97 6.58
CA ILE A 312 41.03 5.32 6.05
C ILE A 312 40.38 5.39 4.67
N SER A 313 39.49 6.35 4.52
CA SER A 313 38.62 6.54 3.35
C SER A 313 38.93 7.84 2.61
N ASN A 314 39.50 8.82 3.32
CA ASN A 314 39.98 10.06 2.71
C ASN A 314 41.28 10.55 3.38
N TRP A 315 42.29 10.89 2.57
CA TRP A 315 43.60 11.41 3.00
C TRP A 315 44.14 12.45 1.99
N PRO A 316 44.99 13.39 2.43
CA PRO A 316 45.58 14.38 1.53
C PRO A 316 46.60 13.73 0.60
N VAL A 317 46.59 14.07 -0.69
CA VAL A 317 47.60 13.64 -1.68
C VAL A 317 48.55 14.76 -2.09
N SER A 318 48.12 16.01 -1.96
CA SER A 318 48.98 17.17 -2.15
C SER A 318 48.43 18.38 -1.40
N GLY A 319 49.28 19.37 -1.16
CA GLY A 319 48.83 20.67 -0.70
C GLY A 319 49.84 21.78 -0.97
N LYS A 320 49.40 23.00 -0.72
CA LYS A 320 50.26 24.19 -0.68
C LYS A 320 49.72 25.22 0.31
N VAL A 321 50.61 26.04 0.86
CA VAL A 321 50.26 27.23 1.62
C VAL A 321 50.74 28.45 0.86
N MET A 322 49.86 29.42 0.71
CA MET A 322 50.11 30.71 0.09
C MET A 322 49.94 31.80 1.14
N LEU A 323 50.87 32.76 1.17
CA LEU A 323 50.79 33.91 2.05
C LEU A 323 50.45 35.16 1.23
N TYR A 324 49.50 35.94 1.74
CA TYR A 324 49.05 37.19 1.16
C TYR A 324 49.17 38.33 2.16
N ASN A 325 49.40 39.53 1.64
CA ASN A 325 49.20 40.79 2.36
C ASN A 325 48.10 41.57 1.64
N ASP A 326 46.97 41.75 2.31
CA ASP A 326 45.72 42.21 1.68
C ASP A 326 45.38 41.35 0.43
N THR A 327 45.65 41.88 -0.77
CA THR A 327 45.45 41.18 -2.07
C THR A 327 46.75 40.78 -2.76
N ALA A 328 47.91 41.20 -2.25
CA ALA A 328 49.20 40.92 -2.85
C ALA A 328 49.73 39.55 -2.40
N PHE A 329 50.05 38.68 -3.36
CA PHE A 329 50.72 37.41 -3.11
C PHE A 329 52.17 37.65 -2.67
N LEU A 330 52.58 36.98 -1.58
CA LEU A 330 53.92 37.10 -1.01
C LEU A 330 54.78 35.88 -1.33
N MET A 331 54.28 34.69 -1.03
CA MET A 331 55.01 33.44 -1.22
C MET A 331 54.07 32.24 -1.27
N GLU A 332 54.58 31.14 -1.83
CA GLU A 332 53.96 29.82 -1.80
C GLU A 332 54.99 28.81 -1.31
N ALA A 333 54.54 27.85 -0.51
CA ALA A 333 55.32 26.68 -0.13
C ALA A 333 54.48 25.42 -0.38
N SER A 334 55.10 24.45 -1.06
CA SER A 334 54.52 23.12 -1.19
C SER A 334 54.49 22.46 0.18
N LEU A 335 53.40 21.75 0.42
CA LEU A 335 53.17 21.05 1.64
C LEU A 335 53.57 19.58 1.44
N PRO A 336 54.71 19.10 1.98
CA PRO A 336 55.10 17.71 1.85
C PRO A 336 54.06 16.80 2.51
N VAL A 337 53.45 15.90 1.73
CA VAL A 337 52.61 14.85 2.28
C VAL A 337 53.55 13.76 2.79
N SER A 338 53.57 13.56 4.11
CA SER A 338 54.47 12.58 4.74
C SER A 338 54.26 11.19 4.17
N GLU A 339 55.35 10.47 3.86
CA GLU A 339 55.30 9.04 3.50
C GLU A 339 54.66 8.19 4.61
N ALA A 340 54.54 8.69 5.85
CA ALA A 340 53.82 7.99 6.92
C ALA A 340 52.32 7.77 6.63
N PHE A 341 51.76 8.43 5.61
CA PHE A 341 50.41 8.16 5.11
C PHE A 341 50.34 6.99 4.11
N THR A 342 51.46 6.41 3.67
CA THR A 342 51.43 5.24 2.76
C THR A 342 51.37 3.90 3.52
N ASP A 343 51.61 3.89 4.84
CA ASP A 343 51.62 2.68 5.69
C ASP A 343 50.57 2.75 6.84
N LEU A 344 49.35 3.13 6.49
CA LEU A 344 48.23 3.40 7.41
C LEU A 344 47.54 2.12 7.93
N SER A 345 48.29 1.16 8.47
CA SER A 345 47.72 0.01 9.21
C SER A 345 47.45 0.32 10.69
N GLY A 346 47.59 1.58 11.12
CA GLY A 346 47.43 2.00 12.52
C GLY A 346 46.51 3.20 12.68
N GLU A 347 45.93 3.35 13.88
CA GLU A 347 45.16 4.50 14.34
C GLU A 347 46.01 5.79 14.29
N ILE A 348 46.23 6.34 13.11
CA ILE A 348 46.80 7.67 12.96
C ILE A 348 45.65 8.65 13.21
N THR A 349 45.47 9.00 14.48
CA THR A 349 44.44 9.92 14.95
C THR A 349 44.77 11.38 14.63
N GLU A 350 46.06 11.71 14.51
CA GLU A 350 46.55 13.06 14.23
C GLU A 350 47.88 12.98 13.48
N ALA A 351 48.01 13.76 12.41
CA ALA A 351 49.28 13.94 11.72
C ALA A 351 49.54 15.43 11.52
N ASN A 352 50.56 15.95 12.21
CA ASN A 352 51.12 17.26 11.91
C ASN A 352 51.90 17.11 10.59
N LEU A 353 51.22 17.36 9.46
CA LEU A 353 51.82 17.19 8.14
C LEU A 353 52.94 18.20 7.87
N TYR A 354 53.00 19.30 8.62
CA TYR A 354 54.02 20.34 8.43
C TYR A 354 54.79 20.54 9.72
N THR A 355 55.89 19.81 9.82
CA THR A 355 56.90 19.94 10.88
C THR A 355 58.08 20.81 10.45
N ASP A 356 58.19 21.11 9.15
CA ASP A 356 59.12 22.11 8.64
C ASP A 356 58.40 23.46 8.58
N PRO A 357 58.67 24.35 9.54
CA PRO A 357 58.08 25.68 9.51
C PRO A 357 58.51 26.44 8.26
N ILE A 358 57.55 27.10 7.63
CA ILE A 358 57.87 28.22 6.75
C ILE A 358 58.41 29.33 7.65
N ALA A 359 59.74 29.41 7.76
CA ALA A 359 60.42 30.48 8.48
C ALA A 359 60.11 31.81 7.78
N LEU A 360 59.24 32.60 8.38
CA LEU A 360 58.96 33.97 7.94
C LEU A 360 60.02 34.93 8.49
N ASP A 361 61.31 34.70 8.23
CA ASP A 361 62.34 35.70 8.55
C ASP A 361 62.40 36.72 7.43
N ALA A 362 61.44 37.64 7.45
CA ALA A 362 61.36 38.64 6.42
C ALA A 362 61.15 40.01 7.05
N ASP A 363 62.11 40.90 6.81
CA ASP A 363 61.98 42.35 6.96
C ASP A 363 61.00 42.85 5.88
N ILE A 364 59.75 42.39 5.92
CA ILE A 364 58.79 42.80 4.89
C ILE A 364 58.25 44.18 5.21
N LEU A 365 58.84 45.16 4.54
CA LEU A 365 58.47 46.57 4.54
C LEU A 365 57.02 46.74 4.07
N TYR A 366 56.03 46.70 4.96
CA TYR A 366 54.63 46.89 4.58
C TYR A 366 53.83 47.84 5.47
N GLY A 367 52.95 48.59 4.81
CA GLY A 367 51.86 49.41 5.37
C GLY A 367 50.47 48.92 4.94
N GLY A 368 50.23 47.60 5.00
CA GLY A 368 48.93 46.95 4.72
C GLY A 368 48.09 46.72 5.98
N LYS A 369 46.83 46.25 5.81
CA LYS A 369 45.88 46.07 6.93
C LYS A 369 45.88 44.67 7.54
N GLY A 370 46.27 43.63 6.78
CA GLY A 370 46.18 42.23 7.22
C GLY A 370 47.17 41.30 6.52
N LEU A 371 47.78 40.39 7.26
CA LEU A 371 48.44 39.20 6.69
C LEU A 371 47.48 38.03 6.71
N ARG A 372 47.55 37.22 5.67
CA ARG A 372 46.66 36.09 5.51
C ARG A 372 47.40 34.89 4.97
N ALA A 373 47.20 33.73 5.60
CA ALA A 373 47.65 32.45 5.08
C ALA A 373 46.46 31.68 4.51
N VAL A 374 46.63 31.13 3.31
CA VAL A 374 45.65 30.29 2.61
C VAL A 374 46.29 28.94 2.33
N ALA A 375 45.74 27.88 2.88
CA ALA A 375 46.14 26.51 2.57
C ALA A 375 45.15 25.90 1.57
N VAL A 376 45.67 25.26 0.52
CA VAL A 376 44.89 24.50 -0.46
C VAL A 376 45.37 23.05 -0.42
N ILE A 377 44.43 22.12 -0.30
CA ILE A 377 44.69 20.69 -0.12
C ILE A 377 43.88 19.94 -1.17
N ILE A 378 44.50 18.98 -1.84
CA ILE A 378 43.84 18.05 -2.74
C ILE A 378 43.85 16.68 -2.10
N ASP A 379 42.70 16.03 -2.09
CA ASP A 379 42.50 14.71 -1.49
C ASP A 379 42.59 13.56 -2.50
N ASN A 380 42.57 12.30 -2.02
CA ASN A 380 42.70 11.12 -2.88
C ASN A 380 41.48 10.86 -3.79
N HIS A 381 40.41 11.63 -3.65
CA HIS A 381 39.25 11.66 -4.56
C HIS A 381 39.29 12.87 -5.51
N GLY A 382 40.34 13.69 -5.45
CA GLY A 382 40.53 14.88 -6.29
C GLY A 382 39.76 16.12 -5.80
N ASN A 383 39.14 16.08 -4.62
CA ASN A 383 38.45 17.24 -4.07
C ASN A 383 39.48 18.26 -3.55
N GLU A 384 39.24 19.53 -3.86
CA GLU A 384 40.03 20.65 -3.36
C GLU A 384 39.35 21.27 -2.13
N ARG A 385 40.14 21.44 -1.06
CA ARG A 385 39.73 22.11 0.18
C ARG A 385 40.65 23.30 0.44
N THR A 386 40.04 24.42 0.83
CA THR A 386 40.75 25.66 1.14
C THR A 386 40.49 26.05 2.58
N GLU A 387 41.56 26.31 3.32
CA GLU A 387 41.53 26.85 4.69
C GLU A 387 42.24 28.20 4.72
N GLU A 388 41.72 29.15 5.47
CA GLU A 388 42.24 30.52 5.53
C GLU A 388 42.31 31.00 6.97
N ILE A 389 43.41 31.65 7.32
CA ILE A 389 43.55 32.37 8.59
C ILE A 389 44.11 33.77 8.37
N GLU A 390 43.59 34.72 9.14
CA GLU A 390 44.25 36.01 9.33
C GLU A 390 45.35 35.86 10.38
N ILE A 391 46.54 36.36 10.05
CA ILE A 391 47.66 36.41 10.99
C ILE A 391 47.54 37.74 11.75
N PRO A 392 47.26 37.70 13.06
CA PRO A 392 47.03 38.92 13.83
C PRO A 392 48.32 39.74 13.90
N PHE A 393 48.21 41.05 13.65
CA PHE A 393 49.28 42.00 13.96
C PHE A 393 49.23 42.37 15.45
N GLY A 394 50.36 42.23 16.15
CA GLY A 394 50.51 42.78 17.50
C GLY A 394 50.25 44.28 17.49
N GLN A 395 49.57 44.78 18.53
CA GLN A 395 49.34 46.22 18.67
C GLN A 395 50.68 46.96 18.64
N SER A 396 50.74 48.06 17.88
CA SER A 396 51.88 48.98 17.87
C SER A 396 52.09 49.48 19.30
N ASN A 397 53.25 49.19 19.89
CA ASN A 397 53.73 49.94 21.05
C ASN A 397 54.35 51.26 20.61
#